data_AF-A0A316JPV3-F1
#
_entry.id   AF-A0A316JPV3-F1
#
_cell.length_a   1.000
_cell.length_b   1.000
_cell.length_c   1.000
_cell.angle_alpha   90.00
_cell.angle_beta   90.00
_cell.angle_gamma   90.00
#
_symmetry.space_group_name_H-M   'P 1'
#
loop_
_entity.id
_entity.type
_entity.pdbx_description
1 polymer ?
#
loop_
_entity_poly.entity_id
_entity_poly.type
_entity_poly.pdbx_seq_one_letter_code
_entity_poly.pdbx_strand_id
1 'polypeptide(L)' 'MSFKVVAEGVETKEQLDFLAAQGCDLVQGYYFAPALPKNELEALLERAEKGAG' A
#
# COMPACT_ATOMS: atom_id res chain seq x y z
N MET A 1 1.34 23.95 7.82
CA MET A 1 0.47 23.07 7.00
C MET A 1 1.16 21.72 6.93
N SER A 2 0.45 20.62 7.16
CA SER A 2 0.94 19.25 6.97
C SER A 2 0.02 18.58 5.95
N PHE A 3 0.59 18.08 4.86
CA PHE A 3 -0.12 17.38 3.81
C PHE A 3 0.22 15.91 3.91
N LYS A 4 -0.79 15.05 3.74
CA LYS A 4 -0.57 13.63 3.53
C LYS A 4 -0.06 13.42 2.11
N VAL A 5 1.03 12.68 1.97
CA VAL A 5 1.61 12.33 0.67
C VAL A 5 1.43 10.85 0.39
N VAL A 6 1.25 10.52 -0.89
CA VAL A 6 1.23 9.15 -1.39
C VAL A 6 2.41 8.96 -2.35
N ALA A 7 3.22 7.94 -2.11
CA ALA A 7 4.25 7.50 -3.05
C ALA A 7 3.71 6.32 -3.88
N GLU A 8 3.63 6.50 -5.20
CA GLU A 8 3.18 5.49 -6.15
C GLU A 8 4.36 4.79 -6.83
N GLY A 9 4.19 3.51 -7.17
CA GLY A 9 5.20 2.69 -7.86
C GLY A 9 6.20 2.00 -6.93
N VAL A 10 5.80 1.66 -5.70
CA VAL A 10 6.63 0.87 -4.78
C VAL A 10 6.61 -0.62 -5.17
N GLU A 11 7.73 -1.15 -5.63
CA GLU A 11 7.87 -2.50 -6.16
C GLU A 11 8.76 -3.40 -5.28
N THR A 12 9.68 -2.81 -4.49
CA THR A 12 10.61 -3.56 -3.63
C THR A 12 10.54 -3.17 -2.16
N LYS A 13 11.07 -4.05 -1.30
CA LYS A 13 11.15 -3.79 0.15
C LYS A 13 12.07 -2.61 0.47
N GLU A 14 13.16 -2.47 -0.27
CA GLU A 14 14.11 -1.37 -0.10
C GLU A 14 13.47 0.00 -0.37
N GLN A 15 12.61 0.08 -1.40
CA GLN A 15 11.85 1.29 -1.71
C GLN A 15 10.85 1.62 -0.59
N LEU A 16 10.12 0.61 -0.10
CA LEU A 16 9.21 0.77 1.04
C LEU A 16 9.94 1.28 2.29
N ASP A 17 11.07 0.67 2.63
CA ASP A 17 11.86 1.03 3.81
C ASP A 17 12.43 2.45 3.70
N PHE A 18 12.89 2.82 2.52
CA PHE A 18 13.34 4.19 2.25
C PHE A 18 12.20 5.19 2.46
N LEU A 19 11.02 4.96 1.88
CA LEU A 19 9.86 5.86 1.98
C LEU A 19 9.34 5.97 3.42
N ALA A 20 9.32 4.86 4.16
CA ALA A 20 8.97 4.85 5.57
C ALA A 20 9.95 5.68 6.41
N ALA A 21 11.27 5.56 6.14
CA ALA A 21 12.29 6.36 6.82
C ALA A 21 12.22 7.86 6.49
N GLN A 22 11.71 8.23 5.32
CA GLN A 22 11.45 9.63 4.95
C GLN A 22 10.12 10.17 5.50
N GLY A 23 9.33 9.36 6.19
CA GLY A 23 8.05 9.77 6.76
C GLY A 23 6.94 9.92 5.73
N CYS A 24 6.98 9.14 4.65
CA CYS A 24 5.88 9.08 3.67
C CYS A 24 4.62 8.48 4.34
N ASP A 25 3.46 9.13 4.20
CA ASP A 25 2.24 8.71 4.90
C ASP A 25 1.61 7.46 4.29
N LEU A 26 1.61 7.36 2.97
CA LEU A 26 0.91 6.33 2.21
C LEU A 26 1.77 5.86 1.04
N VAL A 27 1.62 4.57 0.69
CA VAL A 27 2.34 3.94 -0.41
C VAL A 27 1.39 3.10 -1.26
N GLN A 28 1.65 3.07 -2.56
CA GLN A 28 0.98 2.18 -3.51
C GLN A 28 2.03 1.57 -4.44
N GLY A 29 1.91 0.27 -4.71
CA GLY A 29 2.66 -0.34 -5.78
C GLY A 29 2.65 -1.87 -5.72
N TYR A 30 3.32 -2.48 -6.69
CA TYR A 30 3.34 -3.92 -6.92
C TYR A 30 3.93 -4.71 -5.74
N TYR A 31 4.70 -4.06 -4.87
CA TYR A 31 5.19 -4.66 -3.63
C TYR A 31 4.04 -5.19 -2.75
N PHE A 32 2.89 -4.48 -2.74
CA PHE A 32 1.69 -4.92 -2.01
C PHE A 32 0.76 -5.72 -2.90
N ALA A 33 0.36 -5.15 -4.04
CA ALA A 33 -0.48 -5.79 -5.03
C ALA A 33 -0.36 -5.06 -6.38
N PRO A 34 -0.43 -5.78 -7.51
CA PRO A 34 -0.70 -5.15 -8.79
C PRO A 34 -2.11 -4.54 -8.82
N ALA A 35 -2.47 -3.83 -9.88
CA ALA A 35 -3.85 -3.43 -10.11
C ALA A 35 -4.75 -4.69 -10.20
N LEU A 36 -5.80 -4.75 -9.39
CA LEU A 36 -6.66 -5.92 -9.26
C LEU A 36 -8.00 -5.73 -9.98
N PRO A 37 -8.55 -6.79 -10.61
CA PRO A 37 -9.96 -6.87 -10.97
C PRO A 37 -10.87 -6.70 -9.74
N LYS A 38 -12.12 -6.27 -9.97
CA LYS A 38 -13.09 -6.00 -8.90
C LYS A 38 -13.25 -7.15 -7.90
N ASN A 39 -13.43 -8.38 -8.39
CA ASN A 39 -13.65 -9.57 -7.56
C ASN A 39 -12.42 -9.90 -6.69
N GLU A 40 -11.21 -9.65 -7.19
CA GLU A 40 -9.98 -9.87 -6.44
C GLU A 40 -9.75 -8.80 -5.38
N LEU A 41 -10.10 -7.54 -5.69
CA LEU A 41 -10.10 -6.44 -4.73
C LEU A 41 -11.10 -6.70 -3.59
N GLU A 42 -12.34 -7.11 -3.90
CA GLU A 42 -13.36 -7.45 -2.90
C GLU A 42 -12.84 -8.54 -1.95
N ALA A 43 -12.25 -9.62 -2.49
CA ALA A 43 -11.65 -10.67 -1.69
C ALA A 43 -10.45 -10.18 -0.84
N LEU A 44 -9.65 -9.23 -1.33
CA LEU A 44 -8.55 -8.63 -0.57
C LEU A 44 -9.10 -7.81 0.61
N LEU A 45 -10.11 -6.98 0.38
CA LEU A 45 -10.74 -6.15 1.41
C LEU A 45 -11.38 -6.99 2.51
N GLU A 46 -12.13 -8.04 2.15
CA GLU A 46 -12.71 -8.96 3.14
C GLU A 46 -11.63 -9.63 4.02
N ARG A 47 -10.48 -9.98 3.44
CA ARG A 47 -9.36 -10.57 4.19
C ARG A 47 -8.74 -9.55 5.13
N ALA A 48 -8.56 -8.31 4.69
CA ALA A 48 -8.00 -7.23 5.50
C ALA A 48 -8.89 -6.91 6.71
N GLU A 49 -10.22 -6.88 6.53
CA GLU A 49 -11.18 -6.66 7.61
C GLU A 49 -11.19 -7.79 8.64
N LYS A 50 -11.03 -9.05 8.20
CA LYS A 50 -11.00 -10.23 9.08
C LYS A 50 -9.69 -10.40 9.84
N GLY A 51 -8.59 -9.81 9.37
CA GLY A 51 -7.25 -9.87 9.99
C GLY A 51 -6.91 -8.72 10.93
N ALA A 52 -7.77 -7.72 11.06
CA ALA A 52 -7.57 -6.54 11.90
C ALA A 52 -8.13 -6.69 13.34
N GLY A 53 -8.37 -7.93 13.77
CA GLY A 53 -8.85 -8.28 15.12
C GLY A 53 -7.72 -8.63 16.09
#